data_AF-A0A4Y2RFF2-F1
#
_entry.id   AF-A0A4Y2RFF2-F1
#
_cell.length_a   1.000
_cell.length_b   1.000
_cell.length_c   1.000
_cell.angle_alpha   90.00
_cell.angle_beta   90.00
_cell.angle_gamma   90.00
#
_symmetry.space_group_name_H-M   'P 1'
#
loop_
_entity.id
_entity.type
_entity.pdbx_description
1 polymer ?
#
loop_
_entity_poly.entity_id
_entity_poly.type
_entity_poly.pdbx_seq_one_letter_code
_entity_poly.pdbx_strand_id
1 'polypeptide(L)'
;MLFLKGKVEGEERISLAMSGFGVTKGEDVKMPRKKKYNIETQRGKIPTASMLLSSTRAAEVKKPKCIFCDGKHASSDCFNAKKLTLEEKQKIIRGKKCCFACLLPGHSIRKC
;
A
#
# COMPACT_ATOMS: atom_id res chain seq x y z
N MET A 1 1.14 -29.05 -44.00
CA MET A 1 0.39 -29.34 -42.75
C MET A 1 0.70 -28.39 -41.59
N LEU A 2 1.78 -27.59 -41.61
CA LEU A 2 2.14 -26.64 -40.53
C LEU A 2 1.09 -25.54 -40.29
N PHE A 3 0.45 -25.07 -41.37
CA PHE A 3 -0.57 -24.02 -41.30
C PHE A 3 -1.82 -24.44 -40.51
N LEU A 4 -2.32 -25.66 -40.73
CA LEU A 4 -3.47 -26.18 -39.98
C LEU A 4 -3.15 -26.28 -38.49
N LYS A 5 -1.97 -26.80 -38.15
CA LYS A 5 -1.54 -26.94 -36.76
C LYS A 5 -1.47 -25.58 -36.05
N GLY A 6 -0.85 -24.57 -36.68
CA GLY A 6 -0.78 -23.22 -36.10
C GLY A 6 -2.14 -22.55 -35.93
N LYS A 7 -3.09 -22.81 -36.84
CA LYS A 7 -4.45 -22.28 -36.73
C LYS A 7 -5.21 -22.92 -35.56
N VAL A 8 -5.13 -24.24 -35.42
CA VAL A 8 -5.77 -25.00 -34.33
C VAL A 8 -5.21 -24.56 -32.97
N GLU A 9 -3.88 -24.52 -32.82
CA GLU A 9 -3.23 -24.08 -31.57
C GLU A 9 -3.54 -22.62 -31.21
N GLY A 10 -3.77 -21.77 -32.22
CA GLY A 10 -4.20 -20.40 -32.03
C GLY A 10 -5.63 -20.31 -31.50
N GLU A 11 -6.56 -21.06 -32.09
CA GLU A 11 -7.95 -21.12 -31.67
C GLU A 11 -8.11 -21.70 -30.26
N GLU A 12 -7.36 -22.74 -29.92
CA GLU A 12 -7.33 -23.33 -28.58
C GLU A 12 -6.84 -22.34 -27.51
N ARG A 13 -5.78 -21.58 -27.81
CA ARG A 13 -5.28 -20.52 -26.90
C ARG A 13 -6.31 -19.43 -26.65
N ILE A 14 -7.02 -19.00 -27.70
CA ILE A 14 -8.07 -17.99 -27.59
C ILE A 14 -9.23 -18.53 -26.73
N SER A 15 -9.66 -19.77 -26.98
CA SER A 15 -10.73 -20.42 -26.21
C SER A 15 -10.40 -20.54 -24.71
N LEU A 16 -9.17 -20.93 -24.38
CA LEU A 16 -8.70 -21.05 -23.00
C LEU A 16 -8.68 -19.70 -22.27
N ALA A 17 -8.25 -18.63 -22.96
CA ALA A 17 -8.28 -17.28 -22.39
C ALA A 17 -9.73 -16.81 -22.17
N MET A 18 -10.61 -17.03 -23.14
CA MET A 18 -12.02 -16.63 -23.04
C MET A 18 -12.74 -17.31 -21.87
N SER A 19 -12.48 -18.59 -21.63
CA SER A 19 -13.07 -19.32 -20.48
C SER A 19 -12.48 -18.86 -19.14
N GLY A 20 -11.18 -18.60 -19.06
CA GLY A 20 -10.51 -18.14 -17.83
C GLY A 20 -10.95 -16.74 -17.37
N PHE A 21 -11.31 -15.85 -18.30
CA PHE A 21 -11.78 -14.49 -18.00
C PHE A 21 -13.31 -14.34 -18.03
N GLY A 22 -14.06 -15.42 -18.27
CA GLY A 22 -15.52 -15.39 -18.32
C GLY A 22 -16.07 -14.55 -19.47
N VAL A 23 -15.33 -14.39 -20.57
CA VAL A 23 -15.75 -13.61 -21.74
C VAL A 23 -16.46 -14.55 -22.70
N THR A 24 -17.79 -14.62 -22.68
CA THR A 24 -18.52 -15.39 -23.70
C THR A 24 -18.82 -14.50 -24.92
N LYS A 25 -18.81 -15.11 -26.12
CA LYS A 25 -19.14 -14.41 -27.37
C LYS A 25 -20.63 -14.06 -27.35
N GLY A 26 -20.94 -12.84 -26.92
CA GLY A 26 -22.30 -12.30 -26.98
C GLY A 26 -22.78 -11.55 -25.75
N GLU A 27 -21.98 -11.48 -24.68
CA GLU A 27 -22.33 -10.67 -23.51
C GLU A 27 -21.70 -9.29 -23.65
N ASP A 28 -22.55 -8.26 -23.77
CA ASP A 28 -22.15 -6.90 -23.43
C ASP A 28 -21.68 -6.91 -21.98
N VAL A 29 -20.38 -7.07 -21.77
CA VAL A 29 -19.75 -6.88 -20.46
C VAL A 29 -20.09 -5.44 -20.07
N LYS A 30 -21.07 -5.28 -19.18
CA LYS A 30 -21.38 -3.99 -18.55
C LYS A 30 -20.19 -3.63 -17.69
N MET A 31 -19.19 -3.03 -18.32
CA MET A 31 -18.07 -2.40 -17.64
C MET A 31 -18.69 -1.45 -16.61
N PRO A 32 -18.28 -1.51 -15.33
CA PRO A 32 -18.77 -0.57 -14.35
C PRO A 32 -18.47 0.83 -14.86
N ARG A 33 -19.52 1.58 -15.23
CA ARG A 33 -19.41 2.96 -15.70
C ARG A 33 -18.59 3.70 -14.65
N LYS A 34 -17.35 4.09 -15.00
CA LYS A 34 -16.58 5.00 -14.15
C LYS A 34 -17.48 6.21 -13.91
N LYS A 35 -17.84 6.41 -12.64
CA LYS A 35 -18.64 7.55 -12.19
C LYS A 35 -17.98 8.80 -12.75
N LYS A 36 -18.67 9.55 -13.63
CA LYS A 36 -18.17 10.83 -14.11
C LYS A 36 -18.01 11.71 -12.88
N TYR A 37 -16.77 11.92 -12.47
CA TYR A 37 -16.44 12.80 -11.36
C TYR A 37 -16.70 14.23 -11.84
N ASN A 38 -17.52 14.97 -11.09
CA ASN A 38 -17.82 16.36 -11.42
C ASN A 38 -16.55 17.20 -11.16
N ILE A 39 -15.84 17.56 -12.22
CA ILE A 39 -14.55 18.26 -12.18
C ILE A 39 -14.69 19.69 -11.62
N GLU A 40 -15.87 20.32 -11.76
CA GLU A 40 -16.09 21.70 -11.30
C GLU A 40 -16.01 21.84 -9.79
N THR A 41 -16.41 20.83 -9.02
CA THR A 41 -16.40 20.89 -7.55
C THR A 41 -15.02 20.57 -6.93
N GLN A 42 -14.04 20.16 -7.73
CA GLN A 42 -12.70 19.77 -7.25
C GLN A 42 -11.55 20.64 -7.80
N ARG A 43 -11.84 21.79 -8.42
CA ARG A 43 -10.81 22.73 -8.90
C ARG A 43 -9.84 23.19 -7.80
N GLY A 44 -10.23 23.12 -6.53
CA GLY A 44 -9.36 23.40 -5.38
C GLY A 44 -8.54 22.22 -4.84
N LYS A 45 -8.67 21.01 -5.42
CA LYS A 45 -8.05 19.77 -4.90
C LYS A 45 -7.39 18.94 -6.00
N ILE A 46 -7.01 19.55 -7.12
CA ILE A 46 -6.17 18.88 -8.11
C ILE A 46 -4.73 19.04 -7.61
N PRO A 47 -4.07 17.96 -7.14
CA PRO A 47 -2.69 18.07 -6.68
C PRO A 47 -1.81 18.43 -7.88
N THR A 48 -1.42 19.70 -7.94
CA THR A 48 -0.47 20.20 -8.94
C THR A 48 0.92 19.67 -8.60
N ALA A 49 1.83 19.50 -9.57
CA ALA A 49 3.21 19.06 -9.31
C ALA A 49 3.93 19.89 -8.22
N SER A 50 3.52 21.14 -8.00
CA SER A 50 3.98 22.00 -6.89
C SER A 50 3.65 21.45 -5.49
N MET A 51 2.57 20.68 -5.31
CA MET A 51 2.28 19.95 -4.07
C MET A 51 3.30 18.84 -3.79
N LEU A 52 3.84 18.17 -4.82
CA LEU A 52 4.90 17.17 -4.65
C LEU A 52 6.20 17.83 -4.16
N LEU A 53 6.52 19.00 -4.69
CA LEU A 53 7.66 19.82 -4.23
C LEU A 53 7.45 20.39 -2.83
N SER A 54 6.19 20.55 -2.38
CA SER A 54 5.87 20.92 -1.01
C SER A 54 5.91 19.72 -0.05
N SER A 55 5.66 18.51 -0.55
CA SER A 55 5.77 17.27 0.24
C SER A 55 7.22 16.83 0.50
N THR A 56 8.21 17.34 -0.25
CA THR A 56 9.62 17.19 0.12
C THR A 56 10.03 18.15 1.25
N ARG A 57 9.22 19.19 1.49
CA ARG A 57 9.23 19.99 2.73
C ARG A 57 8.29 19.39 3.79
N ALA A 58 8.03 18.08 3.76
CA ALA A 58 7.53 17.38 4.92
C ALA A 58 8.58 17.58 6.02
N ALA A 59 8.33 18.59 6.84
CA ALA A 59 9.09 19.05 7.98
C ALA A 59 9.94 17.91 8.50
N GLU A 60 11.21 17.90 8.09
CA GLU A 60 12.27 16.99 8.53
C GLU A 60 11.77 16.03 9.61
N VAL A 61 11.06 15.00 9.15
CA VAL A 61 10.47 14.01 10.05
C VAL A 61 11.69 13.24 10.45
N LYS A 62 12.36 13.74 11.50
CA LYS A 62 13.55 13.17 12.11
C LYS A 62 13.26 11.69 12.16
N LYS A 63 13.93 10.90 11.30
CA LYS A 63 13.71 9.46 11.18
C LYS A 63 13.54 8.95 12.61
N PRO A 64 12.38 8.40 12.98
CA PRO A 64 12.05 8.20 14.37
C PRO A 64 13.18 7.36 14.96
N LYS A 65 13.89 7.95 15.92
CA LYS A 65 14.93 7.24 16.65
C LYS A 65 14.30 5.99 17.24
N CYS A 66 15.05 4.90 17.28
CA CYS A 66 14.56 3.65 17.82
C CYS A 66 13.95 3.86 19.22
N ILE A 67 12.73 3.39 19.45
CA ILE A 67 12.04 3.62 20.73
C ILE A 67 12.74 2.90 21.89
N PHE A 68 13.49 1.84 21.60
CA PHE A 68 14.16 1.03 22.60
C PHE A 68 15.56 1.52 22.97
N CYS A 69 16.28 2.18 22.05
CA CYS A 69 17.67 2.59 22.29
C CYS A 69 18.05 3.96 21.70
N ASP A 70 17.08 4.70 21.19
CA ASP A 70 17.21 6.02 20.57
C ASP A 70 18.27 6.10 19.44
N GLY A 71 18.60 4.94 18.86
CA GLY A 71 19.53 4.78 17.75
C GLY A 71 18.94 5.12 16.38
N LYS A 72 19.79 5.23 15.36
CA LYS A 72 19.42 5.53 13.96
C LYS A 72 19.04 4.25 13.20
N HIS A 73 18.10 3.46 13.71
CA HIS A 73 17.57 2.28 13.02
C HIS A 73 16.07 2.13 13.26
N ALA A 74 15.41 1.32 12.43
CA ALA A 74 14.01 0.97 12.61
C ALA A 74 13.82 0.15 13.89
N SER A 75 12.82 0.49 14.70
CA SER A 75 12.56 -0.19 15.98
C SER A 75 12.35 -1.71 15.84
N SER A 76 11.96 -2.20 14.65
CA SER A 76 11.88 -3.63 14.29
C SER A 76 13.23 -4.35 14.34
N ASP A 77 14.31 -3.67 13.94
CA ASP A 77 15.65 -4.26 13.79
C ASP A 77 16.53 -4.03 15.02
N CYS A 78 15.96 -3.51 16.11
CA CYS A 78 16.71 -3.15 17.29
C CYS A 78 17.22 -4.39 18.04
N PHE A 79 18.55 -4.50 18.17
CA PHE A 79 19.16 -5.56 18.95
C PHE A 79 18.85 -5.48 20.45
N ASN A 80 18.72 -4.26 20.99
CA ASN A 80 18.30 -4.07 22.39
C ASN A 80 16.84 -4.51 22.60
N ALA A 81 15.97 -4.33 21.59
CA ALA A 81 14.62 -4.89 21.65
C ALA A 81 14.63 -6.41 21.71
N LYS A 82 15.60 -7.11 21.11
CA LYS A 82 15.71 -8.57 21.23
C LYS A 82 16.09 -9.02 22.64
N LYS A 83 16.83 -8.21 23.39
CA LYS A 83 17.27 -8.53 24.77
C LYS A 83 16.21 -8.24 25.83
N LEU A 84 15.30 -7.29 25.57
CA LEU A 84 14.26 -6.89 26.51
C LEU A 84 13.13 -7.93 26.60
N THR A 85 12.59 -8.14 27.80
CA THR A 85 11.38 -8.94 28.02
C THR A 85 10.15 -8.23 27.45
N LEU A 86 9.05 -8.97 27.23
CA LEU A 86 7.80 -8.36 26.74
C LEU A 86 7.27 -7.28 27.68
N GLU A 87 7.40 -7.48 28.99
CA GLU A 87 6.95 -6.53 30.01
C GLU A 87 7.72 -5.21 29.93
N GLU A 88 9.04 -5.28 29.77
CA GLU A 88 9.90 -4.12 29.60
C GLU A 88 9.59 -3.37 28.30
N LYS A 89 9.36 -4.09 27.20
CA LYS A 89 8.94 -3.49 25.92
C LYS A 89 7.63 -2.72 26.08
N GLN A 90 6.65 -3.33 26.74
CA GLN A 90 5.37 -2.66 26.97
C GLN A 90 5.52 -1.45 27.89
N LYS A 91 6.38 -1.51 28.92
CA LYS A 91 6.65 -0.37 29.80
C LYS A 91 7.27 0.80 29.03
N ILE A 92 8.22 0.54 28.15
CA ILE A 92 8.84 1.57 27.28
C ILE A 92 7.81 2.17 26.32
N ILE A 93 7.00 1.33 25.66
CA ILE A 93 5.97 1.80 24.71
C ILE A 93 4.91 2.64 25.43
N ARG A 94 4.47 2.23 26.62
CA ARG A 94 3.55 3.00 27.48
C ARG A 94 4.15 4.32 27.91
N GLY A 95 5.42 4.32 28.35
CA GLY A 95 6.12 5.53 28.78
C GLY A 95 6.31 6.55 27.65
N LYS A 96 6.69 6.07 26.45
CA LYS A 96 6.91 6.92 25.25
C LYS A 96 5.61 7.24 24.49
N LYS A 97 4.44 6.76 24.95
CA LYS A 97 3.11 6.93 24.31
C LYS A 97 3.12 6.58 22.82
N CYS A 98 3.77 5.47 22.47
CA CYS A 98 3.84 4.99 21.10
C CYS A 98 2.76 3.95 20.82
N CYS A 99 2.40 3.80 19.55
CA CYS A 99 1.53 2.73 19.10
C CYS A 99 2.21 1.36 19.30
N PHE A 100 1.48 0.39 19.83
CA PHE A 100 1.97 -0.97 20.02
C PHE A 100 2.19 -1.75 18.71
N ALA A 101 1.57 -1.33 17.60
CA ALA A 101 1.71 -1.98 16.30
C ALA A 101 2.86 -1.37 15.48
N CYS A 102 2.76 -0.09 15.13
CA CYS A 102 3.73 0.54 14.24
C CYS A 102 4.90 1.22 14.97
N LEU A 103 4.89 1.25 16.32
CA LEU A 103 5.93 1.89 17.11
C LEU A 103 6.16 3.36 16.69
N LEU A 104 5.08 4.09 16.40
CA LEU A 104 5.13 5.54 16.15
C LEU A 104 4.37 6.29 17.24
N PRO A 105 4.82 7.47 17.65
CA PRO A 105 4.06 8.33 18.55
C PRO A 105 2.82 8.91 17.85
N GLY A 106 1.82 9.30 18.63
CA GLY A 106 0.70 10.11 18.15
C GLY A 106 -0.59 9.34 17.83
N HIS A 107 -0.60 8.01 17.92
CA HIS A 107 -1.83 7.22 17.80
C HIS A 107 -1.78 5.92 18.61
N SER A 108 -2.95 5.36 18.85
CA SER A 108 -3.14 4.05 19.51
C SER A 108 -3.36 2.95 18.48
N ILE A 109 -3.20 1.67 18.87
CA ILE A 109 -3.46 0.51 18.00
C ILE A 109 -4.83 0.52 17.33
N ARG A 110 -5.87 1.06 17.99
CA ARG A 110 -7.23 1.14 17.45
C ARG A 110 -7.39 2.12 16.28
N LYS A 111 -6.42 3.01 16.10
CA LYS A 111 -6.40 4.10 15.10
C LYS A 111 -5.09 4.06 14.28
N CYS A 112 -4.46 2.89 14.23
CA CYS A 112 -3.20 2.65 13.53
C CYS A 112 -3.47 2.32 12.07
#